data_AF-A0A1U9XGH1-F1
#
_entry.id   AF-A0A1U9XGH1-F1
#
_cell.length_a   1.000
_cell.length_b   1.000
_cell.length_c   1.000
_cell.angle_alpha   90.00
_cell.angle_beta   90.00
_cell.angle_gamma   90.00
#
_symmetry.space_group_name_H-M   'P 1'
#
loop_
_entity.id
_entity.type
_entity.pdbx_description
1 polymer ?
#
loop_
_entity_poly.entity_id
_entity_poly.type
_entity_poly.pdbx_seq_one_letter_code
_entity_poly.pdbx_strand_id
1 'polypeptide(L)'
;MFFSDADYPGKDISDVVYVSISEKDDKPVHVYIADNSKGQRAVQAYIGTLNVKYPGKVNITWTTLDVIASRYQDSERRSDSNSSQHLNSNQEKVISYLAKANNLGSSDLHITPGRDGSEFTYVEARVHGELEILDVIPRKEGLELLGAAYSGMSDVIKGTQFDPAIPQDARIAENFLKPVNLFGARYSHYPCVGGVYAVFRLIKDDSEDIPTFEELGYMPQQIQTIRRMLQRPEGIIVLSGPTGSGKSTTLRTASEAYLSTFGFNHNDNMRLPENAFSPLNHRRRAAFPAQYRRQSGIPSMAGLTRLNPLCDLIQTRY
;
A
#
# COMPACT_ATOMS: atom_id res chain seq x y z
N MET A 1 -15.78 10.77 -35.85
CA MET A 1 -15.82 11.83 -34.81
C MET A 1 -15.23 11.22 -33.56
N PHE A 2 -14.17 11.80 -33.01
CA PHE A 2 -13.53 11.27 -31.80
C PHE A 2 -14.31 11.73 -30.56
N PHE A 3 -14.24 10.95 -29.48
CA PHE A 3 -14.77 11.36 -28.18
C PHE A 3 -13.82 12.40 -27.57
N SER A 4 -14.34 13.54 -27.14
CA SER A 4 -13.57 14.67 -26.64
C SER A 4 -13.91 14.99 -25.19
N ASP A 5 -13.08 15.79 -24.52
CA ASP A 5 -13.32 16.19 -23.12
C ASP A 5 -14.68 16.88 -22.91
N ALA A 6 -15.20 17.55 -23.95
CA ALA A 6 -16.52 18.17 -23.93
C ALA A 6 -17.69 17.17 -23.94
N ASP A 7 -17.42 15.88 -24.19
CA ASP A 7 -18.44 14.83 -24.24
C ASP A 7 -18.61 14.10 -22.90
N TYR A 8 -17.75 14.38 -21.92
CA TYR A 8 -17.90 13.88 -20.55
C TYR A 8 -19.10 14.55 -19.85
N PRO A 9 -19.72 13.86 -18.87
CA PRO A 9 -20.86 14.41 -18.14
C PRO A 9 -20.48 15.70 -17.42
N GLY A 10 -21.37 16.70 -17.48
CA GLY A 10 -21.23 17.92 -16.71
C GLY A 10 -21.30 17.68 -15.20
N LYS A 11 -20.83 18.64 -14.41
CA LYS A 11 -20.85 18.57 -12.93
C LYS A 11 -22.25 18.37 -12.34
N ASP A 12 -23.29 18.70 -13.08
CA ASP A 12 -24.69 18.55 -12.71
C ASP A 12 -25.19 17.10 -12.76
N ILE A 13 -24.47 16.22 -13.48
CA ILE A 13 -24.84 14.81 -13.67
C ILE A 13 -23.65 13.84 -13.44
N SER A 14 -22.46 14.32 -13.10
CA SER A 14 -21.26 13.49 -12.89
C SER A 14 -21.42 12.48 -11.75
N ASP A 15 -22.25 12.78 -10.74
CA ASP A 15 -22.47 11.88 -9.61
C ASP A 15 -23.36 10.68 -9.98
N VAL A 16 -24.06 10.76 -11.12
CA VAL A 16 -25.10 9.81 -11.52
C VAL A 16 -24.89 9.24 -12.92
N VAL A 17 -23.88 9.72 -13.65
CA VAL A 17 -23.49 9.26 -14.99
C VAL A 17 -21.98 9.08 -15.04
N TYR A 18 -21.52 7.91 -15.48
CA TYR A 18 -20.11 7.65 -15.77
C TYR A 18 -19.95 7.19 -17.22
N VAL A 19 -18.92 7.70 -17.90
CA VAL A 19 -18.62 7.30 -19.28
C VAL A 19 -17.23 6.67 -19.36
N SER A 20 -17.17 5.52 -20.04
CA SER A 20 -15.91 4.86 -20.38
C SER A 20 -15.80 4.64 -21.88
N ILE A 21 -14.58 4.82 -22.37
CA ILE A 21 -14.21 4.66 -23.78
C ILE A 21 -13.12 3.59 -23.83
N SER A 22 -13.16 2.69 -24.81
CA SER A 22 -12.12 1.68 -24.99
C SER A 22 -10.98 2.25 -25.85
N GLU A 23 -9.73 2.07 -25.42
CA GLU A 23 -8.50 2.63 -26.04
C GLU A 23 -8.14 2.08 -27.45
N LYS A 24 -9.03 1.36 -28.14
CA LYS A 24 -8.77 0.84 -29.50
C LYS A 24 -9.73 1.46 -30.51
N ASP A 25 -9.17 1.90 -31.63
CA ASP A 25 -9.87 2.60 -32.70
C ASP A 25 -11.19 1.91 -33.11
N ASP A 26 -12.24 2.73 -33.23
CA ASP A 26 -13.61 2.42 -33.69
C ASP A 26 -14.59 1.71 -32.72
N LYS A 27 -14.39 1.83 -31.40
CA LYS A 27 -15.21 1.12 -30.39
C LYS A 27 -16.36 1.92 -29.73
N PRO A 28 -17.36 1.21 -29.16
CA PRO A 28 -18.56 1.82 -28.58
C PRO A 28 -18.28 2.61 -27.30
N VAL A 29 -19.03 3.70 -27.12
CA VAL A 29 -19.07 4.53 -25.91
C VAL A 29 -19.96 3.83 -24.89
N HIS A 30 -19.39 3.42 -23.75
CA HIS A 30 -20.15 2.80 -22.68
C HIS A 30 -20.55 3.86 -21.64
N VAL A 31 -21.85 4.08 -21.51
CA VAL A 31 -22.44 5.06 -20.59
C VAL A 31 -23.16 4.32 -19.47
N TYR A 32 -22.72 4.52 -18.24
CA TYR A 32 -23.32 3.96 -17.03
C TYR A 32 -24.17 5.01 -16.34
N ILE A 33 -25.43 4.70 -16.05
CA ILE A 33 -26.38 5.67 -15.50
C ILE A 33 -27.09 5.09 -14.30
N ALA A 34 -27.22 5.89 -13.24
CA ALA A 34 -27.88 5.50 -12.02
C ALA A 34 -29.37 5.19 -12.27
N ASP A 35 -29.86 4.05 -11.79
CA ASP A 35 -31.24 3.60 -12.00
C ASP A 35 -32.28 4.61 -11.51
N ASN A 36 -31.98 5.31 -10.41
CA ASN A 36 -32.84 6.34 -9.82
C ASN A 36 -32.83 7.67 -10.57
N SER A 37 -31.92 7.87 -11.54
CA SER A 37 -31.76 9.12 -12.30
C SER A 37 -32.30 9.05 -13.72
N LYS A 38 -32.98 7.94 -14.09
CA LYS A 38 -33.63 7.73 -15.39
C LYS A 38 -34.53 8.89 -15.82
N GLY A 39 -35.31 9.45 -14.88
CA GLY A 39 -36.28 10.51 -15.16
C GLY A 39 -35.69 11.93 -15.18
N GLN A 40 -34.41 12.10 -14.86
CA GLN A 40 -33.80 13.42 -14.74
C GLN A 40 -33.62 14.05 -16.14
N ARG A 41 -34.14 15.27 -16.34
CA ARG A 41 -34.09 15.97 -17.62
C ARG A 41 -32.65 16.15 -18.15
N ALA A 42 -31.71 16.47 -17.26
CA ALA A 42 -30.30 16.65 -17.61
C ALA A 42 -29.67 15.35 -18.16
N VAL A 43 -29.97 14.21 -17.54
CA VAL A 43 -29.50 12.89 -17.98
C VAL A 43 -30.08 12.53 -19.35
N GLN A 44 -31.38 12.77 -19.56
CA GLN A 44 -32.03 12.51 -20.85
C GLN A 44 -31.49 13.41 -21.98
N ALA A 45 -31.24 14.69 -21.68
CA ALA A 45 -30.60 15.61 -22.61
C ALA A 45 -29.20 15.14 -22.99
N TYR A 46 -28.40 14.72 -22.01
CA TYR A 46 -27.04 14.20 -22.22
C TYR A 46 -27.02 12.93 -23.10
N ILE A 47 -27.90 11.96 -22.82
CA ILE A 47 -28.07 10.77 -23.66
C ILE A 47 -28.44 11.15 -25.09
N GLY A 48 -29.36 12.11 -25.26
CA GLY A 48 -29.78 12.61 -26.57
C GLY A 48 -28.61 13.19 -27.36
N THR A 49 -27.80 14.05 -26.73
CA THR A 49 -26.60 14.64 -27.33
C THR A 49 -25.60 13.57 -27.75
N LEU A 50 -25.32 12.58 -26.91
CA LEU A 50 -24.39 11.50 -27.23
C LEU A 50 -24.87 10.63 -28.41
N ASN A 51 -26.16 10.30 -28.47
CA ASN A 51 -26.71 9.49 -29.57
C ASN A 51 -26.68 10.23 -30.92
N VAL A 52 -26.86 11.56 -30.91
CA VAL A 52 -26.72 12.38 -32.12
C VAL A 52 -25.26 12.45 -32.58
N LYS A 53 -24.32 12.59 -31.64
CA LYS A 53 -22.89 12.73 -31.94
C LYS A 53 -22.21 11.41 -32.31
N TYR A 54 -22.69 10.29 -31.74
CA TYR A 54 -22.14 8.95 -31.92
C TYR A 54 -23.24 7.92 -32.30
N PRO A 55 -23.86 8.06 -33.48
CA PRO A 55 -24.98 7.21 -33.89
C PRO A 55 -24.57 5.73 -33.95
N GLY A 56 -25.34 4.87 -33.29
CA GLY A 56 -25.12 3.41 -33.26
C GLY A 56 -23.91 2.94 -32.45
N LYS A 57 -23.23 3.86 -31.73
CA LYS A 57 -22.02 3.56 -30.95
C LYS A 57 -22.20 3.72 -29.44
N VAL A 58 -23.35 4.18 -28.96
CA VAL A 58 -23.60 4.42 -27.53
C VAL A 58 -24.28 3.20 -26.91
N ASN A 59 -23.62 2.59 -25.92
CA ASN A 59 -24.14 1.48 -25.13
C ASN A 59 -24.46 1.98 -23.72
N ILE A 60 -25.75 2.04 -23.39
CA ILE A 60 -26.23 2.51 -22.08
C ILE A 60 -26.44 1.31 -21.16
N THR A 61 -25.83 1.37 -19.98
CA THR A 61 -25.99 0.39 -18.90
C THR A 61 -26.58 1.08 -17.68
N TRP A 62 -27.73 0.61 -17.24
CA TRP A 62 -28.33 1.09 -16.00
C TRP A 62 -27.74 0.35 -14.80
N THR A 63 -27.38 1.08 -13.75
CA THR A 63 -26.65 0.53 -12.61
C THR A 63 -26.95 1.30 -11.32
N THR A 64 -26.45 0.81 -10.18
CA THR A 64 -26.52 1.51 -8.90
C THR A 64 -25.45 2.62 -8.79
N LEU A 65 -25.67 3.57 -7.88
CA LEU A 65 -24.73 4.64 -7.57
C LEU A 65 -23.37 4.11 -7.08
N ASP A 66 -23.35 3.01 -6.33
CA ASP A 66 -22.11 2.41 -5.82
C ASP A 66 -21.17 1.97 -6.95
N VAL A 67 -21.75 1.42 -8.02
CA VAL A 67 -20.98 1.00 -9.20
C VAL A 67 -20.41 2.22 -9.92
N ILE A 68 -21.17 3.31 -10.03
CA ILE A 68 -20.70 4.56 -10.66
C ILE A 68 -19.55 5.16 -9.86
N ALA A 69 -19.70 5.25 -8.53
CA ALA A 69 -18.65 5.72 -7.63
C ALA A 69 -17.39 4.86 -7.71
N SER A 70 -17.52 3.53 -7.71
CA SER A 70 -16.40 2.60 -7.87
C SER A 70 -15.68 2.80 -9.21
N ARG A 71 -16.40 3.13 -10.29
CA ARG A 71 -15.80 3.34 -11.62
C ARG A 71 -15.01 4.65 -11.71
N TYR A 72 -15.48 5.72 -11.06
CA TYR A 72 -14.71 6.95 -10.93
C TYR A 72 -13.41 6.72 -10.16
N GLN A 73 -13.47 6.02 -9.02
CA GLN A 73 -12.29 5.65 -8.24
C GLN A 73 -11.31 4.78 -9.04
N ASP A 74 -11.82 3.82 -9.82
CA ASP A 74 -10.98 2.98 -10.69
C ASP A 74 -10.37 3.77 -11.85
N SER A 75 -11.07 4.76 -12.42
CA SER A 75 -10.47 5.64 -13.43
C SER A 75 -9.41 6.57 -12.85
N GLU A 76 -9.62 7.12 -11.65
CA GLU A 76 -8.62 7.95 -10.95
C GLU A 76 -7.35 7.14 -10.67
N ARG A 77 -7.49 5.90 -10.17
CA ARG A 77 -6.37 4.95 -9.99
C ARG A 77 -5.67 4.58 -11.31
N ARG A 78 -6.41 4.55 -12.43
CA ARG A 78 -5.85 4.27 -13.76
C ARG A 78 -5.17 5.50 -14.38
N SER A 79 -5.67 6.70 -14.15
CA SER A 79 -4.95 7.93 -14.51
C SER A 79 -3.67 8.08 -13.69
N ASP A 80 -3.67 7.65 -12.43
CA ASP A 80 -2.47 7.65 -11.58
C ASP A 80 -1.40 6.66 -12.07
N SER A 81 -1.79 5.55 -12.70
CA SER A 81 -0.85 4.54 -13.25
C SER A 81 -0.33 4.83 -14.65
N ASN A 82 -1.03 5.66 -15.45
CA ASN A 82 -0.58 6.09 -16.78
C ASN A 82 0.09 7.47 -16.82
N SER A 83 0.17 8.17 -15.68
CA SER A 83 1.13 9.26 -15.55
C SER A 83 2.52 8.66 -15.36
N SER A 84 3.33 8.67 -16.42
CA SER A 84 4.78 8.71 -16.25
C SER A 84 5.07 9.94 -15.39
N GLN A 85 5.13 9.76 -14.06
CA GLN A 85 5.45 10.78 -13.09
C GLN A 85 6.77 11.40 -13.52
N HIS A 86 6.72 12.63 -14.03
CA HIS A 86 7.91 13.45 -14.08
C HIS A 86 8.19 13.79 -12.63
N LEU A 87 8.96 12.93 -11.95
CA LEU A 87 9.42 13.17 -10.59
C LEU A 87 10.11 14.55 -10.58
N ASN A 88 9.81 15.36 -9.58
CA ASN A 88 10.56 16.60 -9.40
C ASN A 88 11.98 16.26 -8.94
N SER A 89 12.98 17.08 -9.28
CA SER A 89 14.40 16.87 -8.94
C SER A 89 14.63 16.56 -7.46
N ASN A 90 13.86 17.20 -6.57
CA ASN A 90 13.94 16.95 -5.14
C ASN A 90 13.43 15.55 -4.76
N GLN A 91 12.36 15.05 -5.39
CA GLN A 91 11.84 13.70 -5.17
C GLN A 91 12.84 12.65 -5.66
N GLU A 92 13.41 12.86 -6.85
CA GLU A 92 14.47 12.00 -7.39
C GLU A 92 15.68 11.93 -6.46
N LYS A 93 16.08 13.08 -5.89
CA LYS A 93 17.20 13.15 -4.96
C LYS A 93 16.91 12.42 -3.64
N VAL A 94 15.70 12.57 -3.08
CA VAL A 94 15.26 11.78 -1.90
C VAL A 94 15.30 10.28 -2.22
N ILE A 95 14.75 9.86 -3.36
CA ILE A 95 14.78 8.45 -3.80
C ILE A 95 16.24 7.96 -3.91
N SER A 96 17.14 8.77 -4.45
CA SER A 96 18.55 8.42 -4.57
C SER A 96 19.23 8.19 -3.21
N TYR A 97 18.90 8.98 -2.19
CA TYR A 97 19.43 8.77 -0.83
C TYR A 97 18.81 7.54 -0.16
N LEU A 98 17.51 7.31 -0.35
CA LEU A 98 16.86 6.08 0.11
C LEU A 98 17.51 4.84 -0.52
N ALA A 99 17.80 4.88 -1.82
CA ALA A 99 18.51 3.81 -2.52
C ALA A 99 19.92 3.57 -1.96
N LYS A 100 20.71 4.63 -1.78
CA LYS A 100 22.06 4.55 -1.19
C LYS A 100 22.02 3.95 0.21
N ALA A 101 21.11 4.42 1.06
CA ALA A 101 20.95 3.90 2.42
C ALA A 101 20.52 2.42 2.41
N ASN A 102 19.59 2.02 1.54
CA ASN A 102 19.16 0.62 1.41
C ASN A 102 20.31 -0.28 0.95
N ASN A 103 21.09 0.15 -0.04
CA ASN A 103 22.24 -0.60 -0.57
C ASN A 103 23.35 -0.81 0.47
N LEU A 104 23.51 0.13 1.41
CA LEU A 104 24.41 -0.02 2.56
C LEU A 104 23.83 -0.90 3.67
N GLY A 105 22.61 -1.42 3.48
CA GLY A 105 21.93 -2.24 4.47
C GLY A 105 21.44 -1.46 5.69
N SER A 106 21.34 -0.13 5.59
CA SER A 106 20.95 0.76 6.69
C SER A 106 19.54 0.50 7.24
N SER A 107 19.34 0.76 8.53
CA SER A 107 18.01 0.76 9.17
C SER A 107 17.29 2.10 9.08
N ASP A 108 18.05 3.19 9.08
CA ASP A 108 17.51 4.56 9.16
C ASP A 108 18.34 5.49 8.25
N LEU A 109 17.67 6.36 7.51
CA LEU A 109 18.28 7.48 6.80
C LEU A 109 17.95 8.76 7.58
N HIS A 110 18.97 9.49 7.97
CA HIS A 110 18.90 10.74 8.72
C HIS A 110 19.19 11.91 7.78
N ILE A 111 18.35 12.94 7.84
CA ILE A 111 18.56 14.20 7.11
C ILE A 111 18.41 15.32 8.13
N THR A 112 19.50 16.05 8.41
CA THR A 112 19.56 17.00 9.52
C THR A 112 19.96 18.40 9.08
N PRO A 113 19.02 19.20 8.54
CA PRO A 113 19.30 20.58 8.11
C PRO A 113 19.58 21.48 9.31
N GLY A 114 20.69 22.20 9.28
CA GLY A 114 21.04 23.16 10.31
C GLY A 114 21.51 22.55 11.63
N ARG A 115 22.01 21.30 11.59
CA ARG A 115 22.60 20.64 12.77
C ARG A 115 23.62 21.57 13.43
N ASP A 116 23.47 21.76 14.74
CA ASP A 116 24.31 22.62 15.59
C ASP A 116 24.40 24.09 15.11
N GLY A 117 23.36 24.59 14.43
CA GLY A 117 23.30 25.95 13.91
C GLY A 117 24.13 26.17 12.63
N SER A 118 24.54 25.10 11.95
CA SER A 118 25.29 25.19 10.70
C SER A 118 24.43 25.63 9.50
N GLU A 119 25.08 26.06 8.43
CA GLU A 119 24.43 26.37 7.14
C GLU A 119 24.34 25.14 6.22
N PHE A 120 24.57 23.94 6.76
CA PHE A 120 24.61 22.68 6.04
C PHE A 120 23.55 21.70 6.55
N THR A 121 23.27 20.70 5.72
CA THR A 121 22.46 19.53 6.02
C THR A 121 23.35 18.32 5.91
N TYR A 122 23.40 17.52 6.97
CA TYR A 122 24.06 16.23 6.95
C TYR A 122 23.04 15.15 6.57
N VAL A 123 23.37 14.37 5.55
CA VAL A 123 22.63 13.18 5.14
C VAL A 123 23.43 11.97 5.61
N GLU A 124 22.90 11.23 6.58
CA GLU A 124 23.60 10.13 7.26
C GLU A 124 22.78 8.84 7.18
N ALA A 125 23.40 7.69 7.00
CA ALA A 125 22.75 6.38 7.09
C ALA A 125 23.21 5.65 8.36
N ARG A 126 22.29 4.97 9.05
CA ARG A 126 22.62 4.14 10.19
C ARG A 126 22.99 2.72 9.75
N VAL A 127 24.28 2.45 9.64
CA VAL A 127 24.83 1.16 9.25
C VAL A 127 25.44 0.49 10.48
N HIS A 128 24.98 -0.73 10.80
CA HIS A 128 25.44 -1.49 11.98
C HIS A 128 25.39 -0.75 13.33
N GLY A 129 24.51 0.26 13.46
CA GLY A 129 24.33 1.06 14.67
C GLY A 129 25.11 2.37 14.69
N GLU A 130 25.99 2.60 13.72
CA GLU A 130 26.76 3.84 13.58
C GLU A 130 26.20 4.70 12.44
N LEU A 131 26.35 6.03 12.55
CA LEU A 131 25.94 6.97 11.52
C LEU A 131 27.10 7.21 10.54
N GLU A 132 26.89 6.84 9.28
CA GLU A 132 27.80 7.09 8.17
C GLU A 132 27.30 8.25 7.31
N ILE A 133 28.15 9.24 7.06
CA ILE A 133 27.79 10.40 6.22
C ILE A 133 27.73 9.96 4.74
N LEU A 134 26.56 10.16 4.11
CA LEU A 134 26.35 9.93 2.69
C LEU A 134 26.59 11.18 1.84
N ASP A 135 26.21 12.35 2.37
CA ASP A 135 26.33 13.63 1.68
C ASP A 135 26.26 14.82 2.67
N VAL A 136 26.78 15.96 2.24
CA VAL A 136 26.67 17.24 2.94
C VAL A 136 26.23 18.30 1.93
N ILE A 137 25.00 18.79 2.11
CA ILE A 137 24.36 19.73 1.17
C ILE A 137 24.00 21.04 1.89
N PRO A 138 23.68 22.13 1.19
CA PRO A 138 23.22 23.37 1.82
C PRO A 138 21.95 23.16 2.67
N ARG A 139 21.81 23.93 3.76
CA ARG A 139 20.64 23.87 4.67
C ARG A 139 19.32 24.05 3.93
N LYS A 140 19.26 25.02 3.02
CA LYS A 140 18.06 25.33 2.22
C LYS A 140 17.62 24.11 1.41
N GLU A 141 18.56 23.46 0.74
CA GLU A 141 18.30 22.28 -0.06
C GLU A 141 17.76 21.13 0.80
N GLY A 142 18.37 20.88 1.97
CA GLY A 142 17.88 19.86 2.90
C GLY A 142 16.43 20.08 3.33
N LEU A 143 16.04 21.31 3.64
CA LEU A 143 14.65 21.64 3.97
C LEU A 143 13.69 21.40 2.79
N GLU A 144 14.12 21.72 1.57
CA GLU A 144 13.32 21.46 0.35
C GLU A 144 13.13 19.96 0.11
N LEU A 145 14.15 19.13 0.37
CA LEU A 145 14.05 17.67 0.30
C LEU A 145 13.06 17.12 1.33
N LEU A 146 13.11 17.59 2.58
CA LEU A 146 12.15 17.20 3.62
C LEU A 146 10.72 17.60 3.26
N GLY A 147 10.53 18.80 2.72
CA GLY A 147 9.23 19.27 2.25
C GLY A 147 8.68 18.42 1.10
N ALA A 148 9.53 18.07 0.13
CA ALA A 148 9.14 17.18 -0.97
C ALA A 148 8.75 15.79 -0.46
N ALA A 149 9.49 15.23 0.49
CA ALA A 149 9.19 13.93 1.09
C ALA A 149 7.86 13.94 1.86
N TYR A 150 7.66 14.93 2.72
CA TYR A 150 6.47 15.00 3.57
C TYR A 150 5.21 15.36 2.78
N SER A 151 5.24 16.41 1.97
CA SER A 151 4.03 16.90 1.27
C SER A 151 3.81 16.24 -0.09
N GLY A 152 4.85 15.77 -0.76
CA GLY A 152 4.77 15.27 -2.14
C GLY A 152 4.97 13.78 -2.32
N MET A 153 5.53 13.08 -1.33
CA MET A 153 5.83 11.64 -1.42
C MET A 153 5.07 10.78 -0.42
N SER A 154 4.25 11.38 0.46
CA SER A 154 3.58 10.66 1.55
C SER A 154 2.11 10.34 1.24
N ASP A 155 1.66 9.14 1.60
CA ASP A 155 0.27 8.69 1.45
C ASP A 155 -0.57 8.86 2.74
N VAL A 156 0.10 8.88 3.88
CA VAL A 156 -0.49 9.12 5.20
C VAL A 156 0.31 10.20 5.91
N ILE A 157 -0.31 11.35 6.15
CA ILE A 157 0.29 12.49 6.87
C ILE A 157 -0.56 12.86 8.09
N LYS A 158 0.10 13.32 9.15
CA LYS A 158 -0.57 13.99 10.29
C LYS A 158 -0.48 15.50 10.14
N GLY A 159 -1.46 16.11 9.48
CA GLY A 159 -1.48 17.54 9.16
C GLY A 159 -1.70 17.77 7.67
N THR A 160 -1.50 18.99 7.18
CA THR A 160 -1.77 19.35 5.78
C THR A 160 -0.52 19.68 4.98
N GLN A 161 0.47 20.35 5.59
CA GLN A 161 1.68 20.81 4.91
C GLN A 161 2.93 20.56 5.77
N PHE A 162 4.09 20.43 5.13
CA PHE A 162 5.38 20.40 5.80
C PHE A 162 5.60 21.68 6.61
N ASP A 163 5.87 21.52 7.90
CA ASP A 163 6.26 22.58 8.81
C ASP A 163 7.46 22.12 9.66
N PRO A 164 8.67 22.69 9.44
CA PRO A 164 9.87 22.30 10.18
C PRO A 164 9.82 22.71 11.66
N ALA A 165 8.91 23.60 12.08
CA ALA A 165 8.82 24.12 13.44
C ALA A 165 8.03 23.22 14.39
N ILE A 166 7.30 22.23 13.88
CA ILE A 166 6.52 21.28 14.68
C ILE A 166 6.94 19.83 14.39
N PRO A 167 6.78 18.90 15.33
CA PRO A 167 6.98 17.49 15.04
C PRO A 167 5.95 16.98 14.03
N GLN A 168 6.37 16.25 13.00
CA GLN A 168 5.46 15.64 12.04
C GLN A 168 5.88 14.20 11.71
N ASP A 169 4.88 13.35 11.48
CA ASP A 169 5.04 11.97 11.05
C ASP A 169 4.34 11.74 9.72
N ALA A 170 4.95 10.94 8.86
CA ALA A 170 4.35 10.50 7.61
C ALA A 170 4.76 9.09 7.21
N ARG A 171 3.96 8.46 6.36
CA ARG A 171 4.34 7.25 5.61
C ARG A 171 4.65 7.65 4.18
N ILE A 172 5.80 7.24 3.68
CA ILE A 172 6.16 7.43 2.27
C ILE A 172 5.39 6.42 1.42
N ALA A 173 4.78 6.90 0.34
CA ALA A 173 3.96 6.11 -0.55
C ALA A 173 4.78 5.05 -1.30
N GLU A 174 4.17 3.87 -1.50
CA GLU A 174 4.87 2.70 -2.04
C GLU A 174 5.43 2.90 -3.45
N ASN A 175 4.83 3.77 -4.28
CA ASN A 175 5.30 4.06 -5.63
C ASN A 175 6.71 4.66 -5.66
N PHE A 176 7.11 5.41 -4.64
CA PHE A 176 8.48 5.96 -4.53
C PHE A 176 9.49 4.95 -3.95
N LEU A 177 9.01 3.89 -3.30
CA LEU A 177 9.83 2.95 -2.54
C LEU A 177 10.12 1.64 -3.31
N LYS A 178 9.16 1.17 -4.11
CA LYS A 178 9.34 -0.02 -4.96
C LYS A 178 10.56 0.06 -5.89
N PRO A 179 10.87 1.19 -6.56
CA PRO A 179 12.06 1.29 -7.42
C PRO A 179 13.39 1.11 -6.69
N VAL A 180 13.39 1.23 -5.35
CA VAL A 180 14.58 1.13 -4.50
C VAL A 180 14.53 -0.08 -3.57
N ASN A 181 13.68 -1.07 -3.86
CA ASN A 181 13.52 -2.33 -3.12
C ASN A 181 13.22 -2.12 -1.62
N LEU A 182 12.39 -1.13 -1.32
CA LEU A 182 11.87 -0.90 0.03
C LEU A 182 10.39 -1.24 0.08
N PHE A 183 10.01 -2.07 1.06
CA PHE A 183 8.61 -2.39 1.33
C PHE A 183 7.87 -1.19 1.94
N GLY A 184 8.57 -0.38 2.72
CA GLY A 184 7.99 0.79 3.36
C GLY A 184 9.06 1.74 3.91
N ALA A 185 8.70 3.00 4.07
CA ALA A 185 9.52 3.97 4.79
C ALA A 185 8.62 4.85 5.65
N ARG A 186 9.03 5.04 6.91
CA ARG A 186 8.35 5.92 7.85
C ARG A 186 9.18 7.16 8.06
N TYR A 187 8.59 8.30 7.75
CA TYR A 187 9.17 9.61 7.96
C TYR A 187 8.74 10.15 9.33
N SER A 188 9.68 10.75 10.05
CA SER A 188 9.38 11.56 11.22
C SER A 188 10.44 12.64 11.38
N HIS A 189 10.04 13.85 11.79
CA HIS A 189 11.00 14.89 12.16
C HIS A 189 10.63 15.59 13.47
N TYR A 190 11.65 16.19 14.07
CA TYR A 190 11.50 17.00 15.28
C TYR A 190 12.30 18.31 15.14
N PRO A 191 11.75 19.47 15.56
CA PRO A 191 12.49 20.72 15.60
C PRO A 191 13.60 20.67 16.66
N CYS A 192 14.82 21.04 16.29
CA CYS A 192 15.98 21.04 17.18
C CYS A 192 16.60 22.44 17.28
N VAL A 193 17.49 22.64 18.26
CA VAL A 193 18.24 23.89 18.38
C VAL A 193 19.08 24.09 17.10
N GLY A 194 18.79 25.15 16.36
CA GLY A 194 19.51 25.52 15.13
C GLY A 194 18.99 24.85 13.84
N GLY A 195 18.11 23.85 13.91
CA GLY A 195 17.76 23.05 12.74
C GLY A 195 16.61 22.06 12.92
N VAL A 196 16.55 21.05 12.05
CA VAL A 196 15.55 19.98 12.09
C VAL A 196 16.28 18.64 12.12
N TYR A 197 15.76 17.70 12.90
CA TYR A 197 16.23 16.33 12.89
C TYR A 197 15.16 15.44 12.26
N ALA A 198 15.36 15.01 11.02
CA ALA A 198 14.45 14.14 10.29
C ALA A 198 15.04 12.74 10.10
N VAL A 199 14.18 11.72 10.20
CA VAL A 199 14.53 10.31 10.09
C VAL A 199 13.54 9.60 9.18
N PHE A 200 14.07 8.84 8.24
CA PHE A 200 13.36 7.85 7.43
C PHE A 200 13.75 6.48 7.95
N ARG A 201 12.83 5.81 8.64
CA ARG A 201 13.01 4.41 9.01
C ARG A 201 12.67 3.52 7.84
N LEU A 202 13.66 2.79 7.35
CA LEU A 202 13.54 1.92 6.18
C LEU A 202 12.99 0.56 6.59
N ILE A 203 12.01 0.07 5.85
CA ILE A 203 11.48 -1.29 5.98
C ILE A 203 11.84 -1.99 4.68
N LYS A 204 12.82 -2.88 4.76
CA LYS A 204 13.32 -3.64 3.60
C LYS A 204 12.25 -4.59 3.09
N ASP A 205 12.29 -4.79 1.78
CA ASP A 205 11.49 -5.81 1.13
C ASP A 205 12.18 -7.17 1.22
N ASP A 206 12.08 -7.80 2.39
CA ASP A 206 12.61 -9.16 2.61
C ASP A 206 11.59 -10.23 2.17
N SER A 207 10.78 -9.95 1.14
CA SER A 207 9.75 -10.88 0.69
C SER A 207 10.28 -12.04 -0.15
N GLU A 208 11.46 -11.87 -0.77
CA GLU A 208 12.07 -12.91 -1.62
C GLU A 208 12.95 -13.90 -0.84
N ASP A 209 13.49 -13.50 0.32
CA ASP A 209 14.36 -14.33 1.18
C ASP A 209 13.74 -14.53 2.58
N ILE A 210 12.62 -15.25 2.65
CA ILE A 210 12.01 -15.60 3.94
C ILE A 210 12.84 -16.73 4.59
N PRO A 211 13.43 -16.52 5.78
CA PRO A 211 14.26 -17.53 6.42
C PRO A 211 13.43 -18.73 6.87
N THR A 212 14.06 -19.90 6.88
CA THR A 212 13.53 -21.12 7.51
C THR A 212 13.53 -21.00 9.05
N PHE A 213 12.75 -21.85 9.73
CA PHE A 213 12.74 -21.85 11.21
C PHE A 213 14.11 -22.25 11.78
N GLU A 214 14.84 -23.12 11.08
CA GLU A 214 16.19 -23.54 11.39
C GLU A 214 17.16 -22.35 11.37
N GLU A 215 17.09 -21.50 10.33
CA GLU A 215 17.91 -20.27 10.21
C GLU A 215 17.57 -19.22 11.26
N LEU A 216 16.30 -19.19 11.72
CA LEU A 216 15.89 -18.37 12.87
C LEU A 216 16.37 -18.91 14.23
N GLY A 217 17.02 -20.08 14.25
CA GLY A 217 17.59 -20.68 15.46
C GLY A 217 16.61 -21.48 16.31
N TYR A 218 15.45 -21.88 15.76
CA TYR A 218 14.53 -22.76 16.47
C TYR A 218 15.10 -24.18 16.58
N MET A 219 14.95 -24.80 17.75
CA MET A 219 15.34 -26.19 17.95
C MET A 219 14.36 -27.14 17.25
N PRO A 220 14.80 -28.34 16.79
CA PRO A 220 13.94 -29.28 16.08
C PRO A 220 12.60 -29.59 16.80
N GLN A 221 12.60 -29.68 18.13
CA GLN A 221 11.39 -29.93 18.93
C GLN A 221 10.42 -28.73 18.91
N GLN A 222 10.95 -27.50 18.86
CA GLN A 222 10.16 -26.28 18.74
C GLN A 222 9.57 -26.17 17.35
N ILE A 223 10.35 -26.44 16.30
CA ILE A 223 9.88 -26.46 14.91
C ILE A 223 8.74 -27.46 14.74
N GLN A 224 8.89 -28.67 15.28
CA GLN A 224 7.83 -29.69 15.24
C GLN A 224 6.57 -29.22 15.98
N THR A 225 6.70 -28.46 17.06
CA THR A 225 5.57 -27.91 17.80
C THR A 225 4.89 -26.79 17.01
N ILE A 226 5.64 -25.88 16.40
CA ILE A 226 5.11 -24.81 15.54
C ILE A 226 4.38 -25.41 14.33
N ARG A 227 4.98 -26.39 13.63
CA ARG A 227 4.33 -27.07 12.50
C ARG A 227 3.03 -27.75 12.91
N ARG A 228 2.97 -28.39 14.09
CA ARG A 228 1.72 -28.95 14.63
C ARG A 228 0.66 -27.88 14.93
N MET A 229 1.07 -26.71 15.43
CA MET A 229 0.15 -25.59 15.67
C MET A 229 -0.42 -25.03 14.36
N LEU A 230 0.42 -24.87 13.33
CA LEU A 230 0.02 -24.41 11.99
C LEU A 230 -0.92 -25.37 11.26
N GLN A 231 -0.89 -26.66 11.62
CA GLN A 231 -1.80 -27.69 11.07
C GLN A 231 -3.18 -27.70 11.74
N ARG A 232 -3.42 -26.91 12.79
CA ARG A 232 -4.74 -26.85 13.42
C ARG A 232 -5.69 -26.09 12.50
N PRO A 233 -6.93 -26.59 12.30
CA PRO A 233 -7.87 -25.95 11.35
C PRO A 233 -8.39 -24.62 11.92
N GLU A 234 -8.37 -24.49 13.24
CA GLU A 234 -8.87 -23.37 13.99
C GLU A 234 -7.97 -23.09 15.19
N GLY A 235 -7.80 -21.81 15.50
CA GLY A 235 -6.97 -21.36 16.61
C GLY A 235 -6.39 -19.97 16.40
N ILE A 236 -5.76 -19.46 17.44
CA ILE A 236 -5.00 -18.21 17.41
C ILE A 236 -3.59 -18.54 17.90
N ILE A 237 -2.58 -18.18 17.10
CA ILE A 237 -1.17 -18.23 17.51
C ILE A 237 -0.74 -16.79 17.79
N VAL A 238 -0.24 -16.55 19.00
CA VAL A 238 0.22 -15.22 19.44
C VAL A 238 1.74 -15.27 19.55
N LEU A 239 2.42 -14.38 18.83
CA LEU A 239 3.84 -14.12 18.99
C LEU A 239 4.01 -12.88 19.86
N SER A 240 4.66 -13.05 21.02
CA SER A 240 4.88 -11.97 21.99
C SER A 240 6.36 -11.81 22.32
N GLY A 241 6.77 -10.57 22.59
CA GLY A 241 8.15 -10.19 22.87
C GLY A 241 8.41 -8.70 22.63
N PRO A 242 9.53 -8.14 23.10
CA PRO A 242 9.86 -6.72 22.92
C PRO A 242 10.10 -6.37 21.44
N THR A 243 10.11 -5.08 21.10
CA THR A 243 10.44 -4.63 19.73
C THR A 243 11.84 -5.14 19.32
N GLY A 244 11.99 -5.62 18.08
CA GLY A 244 13.24 -6.19 17.59
C GLY A 244 13.49 -7.66 17.93
N SER A 245 12.60 -8.32 18.69
CA SER A 245 12.77 -9.74 19.08
C SER A 245 12.46 -10.77 17.97
N GLY A 246 12.42 -10.36 16.70
CA GLY A 246 12.15 -11.28 15.58
C GLY A 246 10.70 -11.77 15.41
N LYS A 247 9.71 -11.18 16.09
CA LYS A 247 8.28 -11.58 15.98
C LYS A 247 7.77 -11.55 14.54
N SER A 248 7.95 -10.43 13.85
CA SER A 248 7.44 -10.26 12.49
C SER A 248 8.18 -11.15 11.50
N THR A 249 9.47 -11.43 11.73
CA THR A 249 10.25 -12.40 10.95
C THR A 249 9.73 -13.83 11.15
N THR A 250 9.52 -14.24 12.41
CA THR A 250 8.93 -15.55 12.75
C THR A 250 7.54 -15.71 12.15
N LEU A 251 6.73 -14.65 12.19
CA LEU A 251 5.40 -14.62 11.59
C LEU A 251 5.47 -14.90 10.08
N ARG A 252 6.38 -14.23 9.36
CA ARG A 252 6.58 -14.42 7.92
C ARG A 252 7.00 -15.86 7.60
N THR A 253 7.99 -16.39 8.32
CA THR A 253 8.42 -17.80 8.19
C THR A 253 7.29 -18.78 8.43
N ALA A 254 6.43 -18.53 9.43
CA ALA A 254 5.28 -19.39 9.71
C ALA A 254 4.21 -19.33 8.62
N SER A 255 3.94 -18.15 8.07
CA SER A 255 3.02 -17.98 6.95
C SER A 255 3.55 -18.66 5.68
N GLU A 256 4.83 -18.50 5.38
CA GLU A 256 5.45 -19.16 4.22
C GLU A 256 5.41 -20.69 4.37
N ALA A 257 5.79 -21.23 5.55
CA ALA A 257 5.71 -22.66 5.82
C ALA A 257 4.27 -23.22 5.71
N TYR A 258 3.26 -22.42 6.06
CA TYR A 258 1.85 -22.79 5.87
C TYR A 258 1.49 -22.81 4.38
N LEU A 259 1.81 -21.72 3.65
CA LEU A 259 1.48 -21.57 2.24
C LEU A 259 2.20 -22.59 1.36
N SER A 260 3.46 -22.90 1.65
CA SER A 260 4.23 -23.93 0.96
C SER A 260 3.64 -25.34 1.15
N THR A 261 2.94 -25.56 2.26
CA THR A 261 2.33 -26.86 2.58
C THR A 261 0.92 -27.00 2.01
N PHE A 262 0.07 -25.99 2.18
CA PHE A 262 -1.36 -26.07 1.84
C PHE A 262 -1.72 -25.34 0.55
N GLY A 263 -1.04 -24.25 0.24
CA GLY A 263 -1.30 -23.42 -0.94
C GLY A 263 -2.66 -22.73 -0.94
N PHE A 264 -3.09 -22.31 -2.13
CA PHE A 264 -4.38 -21.65 -2.36
C PHE A 264 -5.36 -22.57 -3.08
N ASN A 265 -6.65 -22.36 -2.86
CA ASN A 265 -7.71 -23.03 -3.60
C ASN A 265 -7.99 -22.28 -4.92
N HIS A 266 -8.88 -22.82 -5.75
CA HIS A 266 -9.19 -22.23 -7.06
C HIS A 266 -9.83 -20.83 -6.99
N ASN A 267 -10.26 -20.40 -5.80
CA ASN A 267 -10.81 -19.06 -5.56
C ASN A 267 -9.78 -18.12 -4.91
N ASP A 268 -8.48 -18.46 -4.94
CA ASP A 268 -7.39 -17.73 -4.28
C ASP A 268 -7.49 -17.64 -2.74
N ASN A 269 -8.34 -18.45 -2.09
CA ASN A 269 -8.36 -18.53 -0.63
C ASN A 269 -7.31 -19.55 -0.14
N MET A 270 -6.69 -19.30 1.01
CA MET A 270 -5.79 -20.27 1.66
C MET A 270 -6.51 -21.60 1.89
N ARG A 271 -5.90 -22.70 1.46
CA ARG A 271 -6.43 -24.06 1.71
C ARG A 271 -6.29 -24.39 3.19
N LEU A 272 -7.30 -25.06 3.73
CA LEU A 272 -7.27 -25.58 5.09
C LEU A 272 -6.66 -26.99 5.11
N PRO A 273 -6.03 -27.41 6.22
CA PRO A 273 -5.51 -28.77 6.37
C PRO A 273 -6.67 -29.79 6.30
N GLU A 274 -6.64 -30.71 5.34
CA GLU A 274 -7.74 -31.67 5.10
C GLU A 274 -7.93 -32.70 6.23
N ASN A 275 -6.89 -32.96 7.04
CA ASN A 275 -6.86 -34.00 8.09
C ASN A 275 -6.73 -33.45 9.52
N ALA A 276 -7.21 -32.24 9.76
CA ALA A 276 -7.12 -31.64 11.08
C ALA A 276 -8.13 -32.33 12.02
N PHE A 277 -7.64 -33.19 12.92
CA PHE A 277 -8.43 -33.83 13.97
C PHE A 277 -9.25 -32.77 14.73
N SER A 278 -10.54 -32.69 14.43
CA SER A 278 -11.47 -31.80 15.12
C SER A 278 -12.22 -32.62 16.17
N PRO A 279 -12.02 -32.38 17.49
CA PRO A 279 -12.77 -33.08 18.54
C PRO A 279 -14.25 -32.68 18.60
N LEU A 280 -14.65 -31.65 17.85
CA LEU A 280 -15.94 -30.97 17.96
C LEU A 280 -16.83 -31.25 16.73
N ASN A 281 -16.99 -32.53 16.40
CA ASN A 281 -18.05 -32.94 15.47
C ASN A 281 -19.40 -33.07 16.20
N HIS A 282 -19.99 -31.95 16.61
CA HIS A 282 -21.44 -31.86 16.83
C HIS A 282 -21.93 -30.39 16.85
N ARG A 283 -22.33 -29.89 15.68
CA ARG A 283 -23.57 -29.10 15.40
C ARG A 283 -23.37 -28.00 14.34
N ARG A 284 -23.88 -28.31 13.14
CA ARG A 284 -24.55 -27.50 12.10
C ARG A 284 -24.18 -26.01 11.85
N ARG A 285 -23.83 -25.77 10.58
CA ARG A 285 -24.30 -24.75 9.60
C ARG A 285 -24.45 -23.28 10.07
N ALA A 286 -23.54 -22.43 9.58
CA ALA A 286 -23.87 -21.18 8.88
C ALA A 286 -22.65 -20.79 8.01
N ALA A 287 -22.83 -20.71 6.69
CA ALA A 287 -21.79 -20.27 5.77
C ALA A 287 -21.92 -18.76 5.55
N PHE A 288 -20.90 -17.99 5.91
CA PHE A 288 -20.70 -16.63 5.43
C PHE A 288 -19.40 -16.60 4.62
N PRO A 289 -19.42 -16.27 3.32
CA PRO A 289 -18.20 -16.22 2.53
C PRO A 289 -17.48 -14.88 2.75
N ALA A 290 -16.34 -14.88 3.44
CA ALA A 290 -15.34 -13.83 3.28
C ALA A 290 -14.60 -14.08 1.97
N GLN A 291 -14.87 -13.26 0.95
CA GLN A 291 -14.16 -13.28 -0.33
C GLN A 291 -12.90 -12.40 -0.22
N TYR A 292 -11.71 -12.94 -0.47
CA TYR A 292 -10.51 -12.15 -0.68
C TYR A 292 -9.91 -12.48 -2.05
N ARG A 293 -9.77 -11.45 -2.89
CA ARG A 293 -9.36 -11.55 -4.30
C ARG A 293 -7.93 -11.07 -4.46
N ARG A 294 -7.13 -11.78 -5.28
CA ARG A 294 -5.79 -11.32 -5.73
C ARG A 294 -5.83 -9.87 -6.21
N GLN A 295 -5.02 -9.01 -5.60
CA GLN A 295 -4.40 -7.88 -6.31
C GLN A 295 -2.93 -8.25 -6.55
N SER A 296 -2.45 -7.99 -7.76
CA SER A 296 -1.11 -8.32 -8.24
C SER A 296 0.00 -7.76 -7.35
N GLY A 297 0.79 -8.67 -6.80
CA GLY A 297 1.69 -8.51 -5.65
C GLY A 297 1.41 -9.66 -4.69
N ILE A 298 2.39 -10.10 -3.88
CA ILE A 298 2.13 -11.10 -2.83
C ILE A 298 0.90 -10.62 -2.04
N PRO A 299 -0.16 -11.45 -1.90
CA PRO A 299 -1.44 -10.98 -1.39
C PRO A 299 -1.27 -10.34 -0.01
N SER A 300 -1.90 -9.19 0.21
CA SER A 300 -2.04 -8.65 1.56
C SER A 300 -2.78 -9.68 2.41
N MET A 301 -2.05 -10.28 3.36
CA MET A 301 -2.57 -11.26 4.31
C MET A 301 -3.57 -10.59 5.26
N ALA A 302 -4.82 -10.49 4.83
CA ALA A 302 -5.89 -9.83 5.58
C ALA A 302 -6.40 -10.60 6.82
N GLY A 303 -5.71 -11.67 7.25
CA GLY A 303 -5.92 -12.32 8.57
C GLY A 303 -4.96 -11.86 9.66
N LEU A 304 -4.02 -10.95 9.34
CA LEU A 304 -2.96 -10.51 10.25
C LEU A 304 -3.27 -9.09 10.75
N THR A 305 -3.91 -8.99 11.91
CA THR A 305 -4.11 -7.70 12.57
C THR A 305 -2.99 -7.46 13.58
N ARG A 306 -2.25 -6.36 13.43
CA ARG A 306 -1.35 -5.86 14.47
C ARG A 306 -2.19 -5.28 15.60
N LEU A 307 -2.25 -5.96 16.74
CA LEU A 307 -2.99 -5.47 17.91
C LEU A 307 -2.21 -4.37 18.67
N ASN A 308 -0.87 -4.39 18.62
CA ASN A 308 0.02 -3.36 19.19
C ASN A 308 1.51 -3.68 18.85
N PRO A 309 2.50 -2.80 19.11
CA PRO A 309 3.92 -3.05 18.77
C PRO A 309 4.58 -4.24 19.49
N LEU A 310 3.87 -4.87 20.44
CA LEU A 310 4.35 -5.98 21.27
C LEU A 310 3.79 -7.35 20.84
N CYS A 311 2.77 -7.40 19.98
CA CYS A 311 2.09 -8.65 19.62
C CYS A 311 1.78 -8.74 18.13
N ASP A 312 2.21 -9.84 17.51
CA ASP A 312 1.88 -10.23 16.15
C ASP A 312 0.97 -11.49 16.21
N LEU A 313 -0.07 -11.55 15.37
CA LEU A 313 -1.17 -12.54 15.48
C LEU A 313 -1.31 -13.35 14.20
N ILE A 314 -1.38 -14.69 14.29
CA ILE A 314 -1.91 -15.55 13.22
C ILE A 314 -3.31 -15.99 13.64
N GLN A 315 -4.32 -15.58 12.87
CA GLN A 315 -5.69 -16.02 13.05
C GLN A 315 -6.06 -17.04 11.97
N THR A 316 -6.19 -18.30 12.37
CA THR A 316 -6.84 -19.34 11.57
C THR A 316 -8.30 -19.41 12.02
N ARG A 317 -9.20 -18.59 11.44
CA ARG A 317 -10.66 -18.74 11.64
C ARG A 317 -11.51 -18.28 10.45
N TYR A 318 -12.62 -19.01 10.31
CA TYR A 318 -13.84 -18.75 9.54
C TYR A 318 -14.44 -17.36 9.76
#